data_AF-A0A150GSP5-F1
#
_entry.id   AF-A0A150GSP5-F1
#
_cell.length_a   1.000
_cell.length_b   1.000
_cell.length_c   1.000
_cell.angle_alpha   90.00
_cell.angle_beta   90.00
_cell.angle_gamma   90.00
#
_symmetry.space_group_name_H-M   'P 1'
#
loop_
_entity.id
_entity.type
_entity.pdbx_description
1 polymer ?
#
loop_
_entity_poly.entity_id
_entity_poly.type
_entity_poly.pdbx_seq_one_letter_code
_entity_poly.pdbx_strand_id
1 'polypeptide(L)'
;MVEKCQGDSTSCTKGLLWLKRAMEFMCALLRRIHDDPTTPLGTVVYETYSTTLMQFHGFFASSAFTLAFKFVPSREQFMSSVGGGPEVMAELLAFVNAFSEVLAEIHTFLEEQGLNDPTKV
;
A
#
# COMPACT_ATOMS: atom_id res chain seq x y z
N MET A 1 0.37 -27.54 11.78
CA MET A 1 0.37 -26.94 10.43
C MET A 1 0.73 -25.45 10.46
N VAL A 2 0.25 -24.69 11.45
CA VAL A 2 0.57 -23.27 11.66
C VAL A 2 2.06 -23.01 11.93
N GLU A 3 2.74 -23.86 12.72
CA GLU A 3 4.18 -23.70 13.04
C GLU A 3 5.10 -23.69 11.82
N LYS A 4 4.72 -24.36 10.73
CA LYS A 4 5.57 -24.46 9.52
C LYS A 4 5.54 -23.18 8.67
N CYS A 5 4.56 -22.29 8.88
CA CYS A 5 4.37 -21.08 8.08
C CYS A 5 5.08 -19.85 8.67
N GLN A 6 5.41 -19.85 9.97
CA GLN A 6 6.03 -18.71 10.66
C GLN A 6 7.57 -18.75 10.64
N GLY A 7 8.18 -19.94 10.54
CA GLY A 7 9.63 -20.12 10.71
C GLY A 7 10.50 -19.82 9.47
N ASP A 8 9.97 -19.95 8.26
CA ASP A 8 10.74 -19.73 7.03
C ASP A 8 10.56 -18.30 6.50
N SER A 9 11.68 -17.58 6.33
CA SER A 9 11.74 -16.23 5.77
C SER A 9 11.20 -16.12 4.33
N THR A 10 10.90 -17.25 3.69
CA THR A 10 10.43 -17.41 2.32
C THR A 10 9.04 -18.05 2.22
N SER A 11 8.28 -18.17 3.32
CA SER A 11 6.95 -18.79 3.28
C SER A 11 5.95 -17.96 2.46
N CYS A 12 5.05 -18.62 1.73
CA CYS A 12 3.94 -17.96 1.01
C CYS A 12 3.13 -17.03 1.91
N THR A 13 3.04 -17.35 3.20
CA THR A 13 2.36 -16.53 4.21
C THR A 13 3.04 -15.18 4.43
N LYS A 14 4.38 -15.14 4.56
CA LYS A 14 5.10 -13.86 4.65
C LYS A 14 4.96 -13.06 3.36
N GLY A 15 5.00 -13.73 2.21
CA GLY A 15 4.71 -13.10 0.92
C GLY A 15 3.33 -12.45 0.87
N LEU A 16 2.30 -13.17 1.30
CA LEU A 16 0.92 -12.68 1.38
C LEU A 16 0.79 -11.48 2.34
N LEU A 17 1.42 -11.55 3.52
CA LEU A 17 1.41 -10.45 4.48
C LEU A 17 1.98 -9.15 3.89
N TRP A 18 3.15 -9.24 3.25
CA TRP A 18 3.79 -8.08 2.63
C TRP A 18 3.04 -7.58 1.41
N LEU A 19 2.50 -8.47 0.58
CA LEU A 19 1.64 -8.10 -0.54
C LEU A 19 0.40 -7.35 -0.04
N LYS A 20 -0.27 -7.86 1.00
CA LYS A 20 -1.44 -7.21 1.62
C LYS A 20 -1.09 -5.79 2.09
N ARG A 21 0.00 -5.61 2.84
CA ARG A 21 0.42 -4.29 3.34
C ARG A 21 0.76 -3.31 2.20
N ALA A 22 1.45 -3.78 1.16
CA ALA A 22 1.76 -2.96 -0.01
C ALA A 22 0.48 -2.53 -0.75
N MET A 23 -0.48 -3.44 -0.90
CA MET A 23 -1.75 -3.15 -1.56
C MET A 23 -2.66 -2.24 -0.74
N GLU A 24 -2.64 -2.32 0.59
CA GLU A 24 -3.32 -1.35 1.47
C GLU A 24 -2.76 0.06 1.29
N PHE A 25 -1.43 0.20 1.24
CA PHE A 25 -0.79 1.47 0.92
C PHE A 25 -1.23 2.00 -0.45
N MET A 26 -1.25 1.15 -1.48
CA MET A 26 -1.69 1.54 -2.82
C MET A 26 -3.16 1.96 -2.86
N CYS A 27 -4.05 1.23 -2.19
CA CYS A 27 -5.48 1.58 -2.12
C CYS A 27 -5.69 2.90 -1.38
N ALA A 28 -5.03 3.10 -0.24
CA ALA A 28 -5.07 4.36 0.50
C ALA A 28 -4.52 5.53 -0.33
N LEU A 29 -3.43 5.31 -1.07
CA LEU A 29 -2.81 6.30 -1.94
C LEU A 29 -3.77 6.71 -3.07
N LEU A 30 -4.34 5.73 -3.77
CA LEU A 30 -5.27 5.98 -4.87
C LEU A 30 -6.55 6.67 -4.38
N ARG A 31 -7.13 6.23 -3.25
CA ARG A 31 -8.26 6.93 -2.61
C ARG A 31 -7.92 8.40 -2.35
N ARG A 32 -6.74 8.65 -1.79
CA ARG A 32 -6.32 10.01 -1.46
C ARG A 32 -6.03 10.86 -2.70
N ILE A 33 -5.47 10.28 -3.77
CA ILE A 33 -5.30 10.95 -5.07
C ILE A 33 -6.66 11.38 -5.64
N HIS A 34 -7.68 10.54 -5.46
CA HIS A 34 -9.06 10.80 -5.89
C HIS A 34 -9.74 11.89 -5.07
N ASP A 35 -9.70 11.78 -3.74
CA ASP A 35 -10.44 12.68 -2.85
C ASP A 35 -9.78 14.05 -2.70
N ASP A 36 -8.46 14.13 -2.90
CA ASP A 36 -7.68 15.36 -2.83
C ASP A 36 -6.98 15.64 -4.16
N PRO A 37 -7.63 16.40 -5.06
CA PRO A 37 -7.04 16.76 -6.35
C PRO A 37 -6.00 17.89 -6.24
N THR A 38 -5.84 18.52 -5.07
CA THR A 38 -5.08 19.77 -4.92
C THR A 38 -3.70 19.57 -4.33
N THR A 39 -3.55 18.65 -3.37
CA THR A 39 -2.27 18.44 -2.70
C THR A 39 -1.24 17.86 -3.67
N PRO A 40 0.02 18.35 -3.64
CA PRO A 40 1.11 17.80 -4.44
C PRO A 40 1.26 16.29 -4.22
N LEU A 41 1.44 15.55 -5.32
CA LEU A 41 1.46 14.09 -5.29
C LEU A 41 2.57 13.54 -4.38
N GLY A 42 3.72 14.20 -4.33
CA GLY A 42 4.80 13.85 -3.39
C GLY A 42 4.37 13.86 -1.92
N THR A 43 3.61 14.88 -1.50
CA THR A 43 3.06 14.97 -0.14
C THR A 43 2.03 13.86 0.10
N VAL A 44 1.11 13.64 -0.85
CA VAL A 44 0.11 12.57 -0.76
C VAL A 44 0.78 11.20 -0.58
N VAL A 45 1.81 10.89 -1.37
CA VAL A 45 2.56 9.63 -1.30
C VAL A 45 3.27 9.49 0.06
N TYR A 46 3.98 10.53 0.51
CA TYR A 46 4.72 10.49 1.77
C TYR A 46 3.80 10.26 2.98
N GLU A 47 2.70 11.00 3.07
CA GLU A 47 1.79 10.90 4.21
C GLU A 47 0.97 9.60 4.19
N THR A 48 0.66 9.08 3.00
CA THR A 48 0.05 7.74 2.91
C THR A 48 1.04 6.67 3.37
N TYR A 49 2.31 6.78 2.98
CA TYR A 49 3.36 5.86 3.43
C TYR A 49 3.53 5.89 4.95
N SER A 50 3.56 7.09 5.55
CA SER A 50 3.78 7.27 6.99
C SER A 50 2.69 6.62 7.85
N THR A 51 1.45 6.56 7.34
CA THR A 51 0.30 5.98 8.03
C THR A 51 0.07 4.50 7.72
N THR A 52 0.78 3.92 6.75
CA THR A 52 0.59 2.53 6.31
C THR A 52 1.85 1.68 6.49
N LEU A 53 2.82 1.77 5.57
CA LEU A 53 3.99 0.90 5.51
C LEU A 53 5.10 1.29 6.47
N MET A 54 5.22 2.56 6.84
CA MET A 54 6.34 3.05 7.64
C MET A 54 6.47 2.35 8.99
N GLN A 55 5.36 1.95 9.60
CA GLN A 55 5.37 1.19 10.86
C GLN A 55 6.01 -0.21 10.73
N PHE A 56 6.12 -0.75 9.51
CA PHE A 56 6.72 -2.05 9.23
C PHE A 56 8.11 -1.93 8.58
N HIS A 57 8.57 -0.72 8.24
CA HIS A 57 9.91 -0.50 7.70
C HIS A 57 10.87 -0.06 8.81
N GLY A 58 11.98 -0.79 8.93
CA GLY A 58 13.15 -0.43 9.69
C GLY A 58 13.97 0.66 9.00
N PHE A 59 15.18 0.90 9.50
CA PHE A 59 16.04 1.98 9.05
C PHE A 59 16.40 1.88 7.56
N PHE A 60 16.77 0.68 7.09
CA PHE A 60 17.20 0.48 5.71
C PHE A 60 16.05 0.66 4.71
N ALA A 61 14.92 -0.01 4.94
CA ALA A 61 13.74 0.12 4.08
C ALA A 61 13.19 1.56 4.06
N SER A 62 13.11 2.22 5.21
CA SER A 62 12.65 3.62 5.29
C SER A 62 13.60 4.59 4.57
N SER A 63 14.90 4.35 4.65
CA SER A 63 15.89 5.16 3.92
C SER A 63 15.76 5.00 2.41
N ALA A 64 15.54 3.77 1.93
CA ALA A 64 15.29 3.50 0.52
C ALA A 64 14.02 4.22 0.02
N PHE A 65 12.93 4.20 0.78
CA PHE A 65 11.69 4.93 0.45
C PHE A 65 11.89 6.45 0.43
N THR A 66 12.68 6.98 1.36
CA THR A 66 13.02 8.41 1.38
C THR A 66 13.73 8.84 0.09
N LEU A 67 14.58 7.98 -0.47
CA LEU A 67 15.19 8.21 -1.77
C LEU A 67 14.17 8.07 -2.91
N ALA A 68 13.29 7.06 -2.85
CA ALA A 68 12.24 6.84 -3.84
C ALA A 68 11.27 8.02 -3.96
N PHE A 69 10.96 8.72 -2.85
CA PHE A 69 10.07 9.90 -2.88
C PHE A 69 10.58 11.03 -3.76
N LYS A 70 11.89 11.12 -4.00
CA LYS A 70 12.46 12.12 -4.92
C LYS A 70 12.09 11.88 -6.38
N PHE A 71 11.59 10.70 -6.70
CA PHE A 71 11.17 10.30 -8.05
C PHE A 71 9.64 10.30 -8.21
N VAL A 72 8.88 10.75 -7.20
CA VAL A 72 7.44 10.89 -7.35
C VAL A 72 7.16 11.95 -8.42
N PRO A 73 6.40 11.62 -9.48
CA PRO A 73 6.14 12.56 -10.56
C PRO A 73 5.23 13.70 -10.11
N SER A 74 5.09 14.73 -10.95
CA SER A 74 4.01 15.70 -10.77
C SER A 74 2.65 15.02 -10.92
N ARG A 75 1.59 15.61 -10.34
CA ARG A 75 0.22 15.10 -10.52
C ARG A 75 -0.17 15.05 -11.99
N GLU A 76 0.19 16.07 -12.76
CA GLU A 76 -0.08 16.13 -14.20
C GLU A 76 0.59 14.97 -14.95
N GLN A 77 1.86 14.69 -14.68
CA GLN A 77 2.60 13.57 -15.28
C GLN A 77 1.98 12.21 -14.92
N PHE A 78 1.58 12.04 -13.66
CA PHE A 78 0.87 10.85 -13.20
C PHE A 78 -0.47 10.68 -13.92
N MET A 79 -1.31 11.71 -13.94
CA MET A 79 -2.62 11.68 -14.57
C MET A 79 -2.54 11.41 -16.08
N SER A 80 -1.55 11.98 -16.76
CA SER A 80 -1.25 11.69 -18.17
C SER A 80 -0.88 10.21 -18.39
N SER A 81 -0.14 9.62 -17.46
CA SER A 81 0.28 8.22 -17.55
C SER A 81 -0.87 7.23 -17.32
N VAL A 82 -1.87 7.60 -16.52
CA VAL A 82 -3.06 6.77 -16.25
C VAL A 82 -4.27 7.12 -17.13
N GLY A 83 -4.08 7.96 -18.16
CA GLY A 83 -5.14 8.46 -19.04
C GLY A 83 -5.94 9.63 -18.46
N GLY A 84 -6.18 9.63 -17.14
CA GLY A 84 -6.83 10.73 -16.42
C GLY A 84 -8.30 10.95 -16.84
N GLY A 85 -8.92 12.00 -16.27
CA GLY A 85 -10.31 12.35 -16.57
C GLY A 85 -11.35 11.69 -15.65
N PRO A 86 -12.62 12.15 -15.72
CA PRO A 86 -13.67 11.74 -14.79
C PRO A 86 -13.96 10.24 -14.78
N GLU A 87 -13.93 9.59 -15.95
CA GLU A 87 -14.20 8.16 -16.10
C GLU A 87 -13.12 7.33 -15.40
N VAL A 88 -11.84 7.64 -15.65
CA VAL A 88 -10.71 6.96 -14.99
C VAL A 88 -10.76 7.15 -13.48
N MET A 89 -11.14 8.34 -13.00
CA MET A 89 -11.27 8.58 -11.56
C MET A 89 -12.42 7.78 -10.94
N ALA A 90 -13.54 7.62 -11.65
CA ALA A 90 -14.64 6.76 -11.20
C ALA A 90 -14.24 5.28 -11.16
N GLU A 91 -13.52 4.79 -12.18
CA GLU A 91 -13.00 3.42 -12.21
C GLU A 91 -11.97 3.16 -11.11
N LEU A 92 -11.07 4.11 -10.87
CA LEU A 92 -10.11 4.06 -9.77
C LEU A 92 -10.84 3.97 -8.42
N LEU A 93 -11.87 4.80 -8.19
CA LEU A 93 -12.67 4.76 -6.97
C LEU A 93 -13.33 3.39 -6.77
N ALA A 94 -13.93 2.85 -7.84
CA ALA A 94 -14.58 1.54 -7.85
C ALA A 94 -13.59 0.40 -7.56
N PHE A 95 -12.43 0.40 -8.21
CA PHE A 95 -11.35 -0.56 -7.94
C PHE A 95 -10.93 -0.53 -6.48
N VAL A 96 -10.65 0.67 -5.94
CA VAL A 96 -10.20 0.80 -4.55
C VAL A 96 -11.28 0.31 -3.58
N ASN A 97 -12.57 0.58 -3.83
CA ASN A 97 -13.64 0.07 -2.97
C ASN A 97 -13.67 -1.46 -2.96
N ALA A 98 -13.76 -2.09 -4.14
CA ALA A 98 -13.86 -3.53 -4.24
C ALA A 98 -12.60 -4.25 -3.72
N PHE A 99 -11.41 -3.72 -4.03
CA PHE A 99 -10.18 -4.38 -3.61
C PHE A 99 -9.88 -4.19 -2.12
N SER A 100 -10.32 -3.08 -1.51
CA SER A 100 -10.18 -2.88 -0.06
C SER A 100 -10.99 -3.90 0.74
N GLU A 101 -12.15 -4.35 0.24
CA GLU A 101 -12.92 -5.43 0.87
C GLU A 101 -12.14 -6.74 0.89
N VAL A 102 -11.51 -7.11 -0.24
CA VAL A 102 -10.63 -8.30 -0.32
C VAL A 102 -9.45 -8.19 0.65
N LEU A 103 -8.84 -7.01 0.76
CA LEU A 103 -7.73 -6.78 1.70
C LEU A 103 -8.18 -6.90 3.16
N ALA A 104 -9.41 -6.49 3.48
CA ALA A 104 -9.98 -6.65 4.82
C ALA A 104 -10.24 -8.12 5.18
N GLU A 105 -10.68 -8.94 4.22
CA GLU A 105 -10.81 -10.39 4.42
C GLU A 105 -9.43 -11.04 4.66
N ILE A 106 -8.42 -10.69 3.86
CA ILE A 106 -7.06 -11.19 4.04
C ILE A 106 -6.50 -10.74 5.39
N HIS A 107 -6.76 -9.49 5.80
CA HIS A 107 -6.35 -8.98 7.10
C HIS A 107 -6.93 -9.81 8.23
N THR A 108 -8.25 -10.02 8.22
CA THR A 108 -8.99 -10.80 9.22
C THR A 108 -8.40 -12.22 9.30
N PHE A 109 -8.20 -12.87 8.16
CA PHE A 109 -7.57 -14.18 8.11
C PHE A 109 -6.17 -14.20 8.74
N LEU A 110 -5.32 -13.24 8.39
CA LEU A 110 -3.96 -13.17 8.94
C LEU A 110 -3.96 -12.90 10.45
N GLU A 111 -4.91 -12.14 10.98
CA GLU A 111 -5.05 -11.91 12.42
C GLU A 111 -5.55 -13.16 13.16
N GLU A 112 -6.63 -13.78 12.69
CA GLU A 112 -7.22 -14.98 13.29
C GLU A 112 -6.23 -16.15 13.34
N GLN A 113 -5.34 -16.24 12.36
CA GLN A 113 -4.30 -17.28 12.30
C GLN A 113 -3.00 -16.89 13.02
N GLY A 114 -2.90 -15.69 13.60
CA GLY A 114 -1.66 -15.22 14.25
C GLY A 114 -0.49 -15.01 13.28
N LEU A 115 -0.79 -14.64 12.04
CA LEU A 115 0.16 -14.47 10.94
C LEU A 115 0.42 -13.00 10.57
N ASN A 116 -0.25 -12.05 11.25
CA ASN A 116 0.00 -10.62 11.12
C ASN A 116 1.24 -10.17 11.92
N ASP A 117 2.42 -10.66 11.54
CA ASP A 117 3.70 -10.39 12.21
C ASP A 117 4.06 -8.89 12.20
N PRO A 118 4.19 -8.22 13.36
CA PRO A 118 4.48 -6.78 13.45
C PRO A 118 5.97 -6.44 13.21
N THR A 119 6.83 -7.45 13.00
CA THR A 119 8.27 -7.25 12.84
C THR A 119 8.60 -6.35 11.65
N LYS A 120 9.53 -5.43 11.88
CA LYS A 120 10.03 -4.51 10.85
C LYS A 120 11.08 -5.15 9.96
N VAL A 121 11.14 -4.74 8.69
CA VAL A 121 12.20 -5.10 7.72
C VAL A 121 13.20 -3.99 7.48
#